data_AF-A0AAU8FID9-F1
#
_entry.id   AF-A0AAU8FID9-F1
#
_cell.length_a   1.000
_cell.length_b   1.000
_cell.length_c   1.000
_cell.angle_alpha   90.00
_cell.angle_beta   90.00
_cell.angle_gamma   90.00
#
_symmetry.space_group_name_H-M   'P 1'
#
loop_
_entity.id
_entity.type
_entity.pdbx_description
1 polymer ?
#
loop_
_entity_poly.entity_id
_entity_poly.type
_entity_poly.pdbx_seq_one_letter_code
_entity_poly.pdbx_strand_id
1 'polypeptide(L)' 'MSGKEIFDRYQLAALKNGLGSNEFNYGNILYQALRIEGEEKIFQLLELAENTGKRIALAYSASNPENASEPNMVILI' A
#
# COMPACT_ATOMS: atom_id res chain seq x y z
N MET A 1 -16.56 1.20 -1.29
CA MET A 1 -15.80 2.42 -0.93
C MET A 1 -14.91 2.75 -2.11
N SER A 2 -14.69 4.03 -2.40
CA SER A 2 -13.70 4.45 -3.39
C SER A 2 -12.27 4.19 -2.88
N GLY A 3 -11.31 4.03 -3.79
CA GLY A 3 -9.91 3.77 -3.45
C GLY A 3 -9.32 4.88 -2.59
N LYS A 4 -9.76 6.12 -2.80
CA LYS A 4 -9.44 7.26 -1.96
C LYS A 4 -9.96 7.11 -0.54
N GLU A 5 -11.23 6.75 -0.35
CA GLU A 5 -11.80 6.53 0.98
C GLU A 5 -11.12 5.38 1.73
N ILE A 6 -10.77 4.31 1.00
CA ILE A 6 -10.04 3.17 1.55
C ILE A 6 -8.65 3.62 2.00
N PHE A 7 -7.94 4.39 1.16
CA PHE A 7 -6.64 4.95 1.49
C PHE A 7 -6.72 5.87 2.73
N ASP A 8 -7.65 6.82 2.74
CA ASP A 8 -7.86 7.74 3.86
C ASP A 8 -8.17 6.99 5.16
N ARG A 9 -8.96 5.91 5.09
CA ARG A 9 -9.27 5.05 6.24
C ARG A 9 -8.02 4.38 6.80
N TYR A 10 -7.13 3.86 5.93
CA TYR A 10 -5.87 3.27 6.37
C TYR A 10 -4.89 4.33 6.93
N GLN A 11 -4.85 5.53 6.35
CA GLN A 11 -4.05 6.63 6.90
C GLN A 11 -4.57 7.10 8.26
N LEU A 12 -5.89 7.19 8.43
CA LEU A 12 -6.51 7.47 9.72
C LEU A 12 -6.21 6.37 10.75
N ALA A 13 -6.23 5.10 10.34
CA ALA A 13 -5.86 3.99 11.21
C ALA A 13 -4.37 4.04 11.61
N ALA A 14 -3.48 4.40 10.68
CA ALA A 14 -2.07 4.62 10.94
C ALA A 14 -1.85 5.76 11.96
N LEU A 15 -2.52 6.89 11.77
CA LEU A 15 -2.46 8.03 12.68
C LEU A 15 -3.02 7.70 14.07
N LYS A 16 -4.12 6.95 14.12
CA LYS A 16 -4.80 6.62 15.37
C LYS A 16 -4.05 5.58 16.20
N ASN A 17 -3.48 4.56 15.57
CA ASN A 17 -2.74 3.51 16.28
C ASN A 17 -1.27 3.89 16.55
N GLY A 18 -0.75 4.91 15.86
CA GLY A 18 0.55 5.49 16.15
C GLY A 18 1.74 4.65 15.66
N LEU A 19 2.92 5.24 15.80
CA LEU A 19 4.20 4.66 15.36
C LEU A 19 4.43 3.26 15.94
N GLY A 20 4.75 2.30 15.07
CA GLY A 20 5.03 0.90 15.47
C GLY A 20 3.84 -0.05 15.41
N SER A 21 2.62 0.45 15.17
CA SER A 21 1.45 -0.39 14.92
C SER A 21 1.46 -1.00 13.51
N ASN A 22 0.76 -2.12 13.33
CA ASN A 22 0.61 -2.77 12.03
C ASN A 22 -0.07 -1.85 11.02
N GLU A 23 -1.03 -1.05 11.49
CA GLU A 23 -1.76 -0.06 10.73
C GLU A 23 -0.85 1.08 10.27
N PHE A 24 0.07 1.54 11.14
CA PHE A 24 1.07 2.54 10.76
C PHE A 24 2.03 2.03 9.69
N ASN A 25 2.52 0.79 9.86
CA ASN A 25 3.38 0.15 8.87
C ASN A 25 2.65 -0.01 7.53
N TYR A 26 1.39 -0.44 7.56
CA TYR A 26 0.57 -0.59 6.36
C TYR A 26 0.25 0.75 5.69
N GLY A 27 -0.04 1.80 6.45
CA GLY A 27 -0.20 3.16 5.92
C GLY A 27 1.06 3.66 5.21
N ASN A 28 2.25 3.35 5.75
CA ASN A 28 3.52 3.67 5.13
C ASN A 28 3.76 2.86 3.84
N ILE A 29 3.38 1.58 3.83
CA ILE A 29 3.40 0.71 2.64
C ILE A 29 2.52 1.31 1.54
N LEU A 30 1.29 1.71 1.85
CA LEU A 30 0.40 2.36 0.88
C LEU A 30 0.96 3.69 0.37
N TYR A 31 1.62 4.46 1.22
CA TYR A 31 2.24 5.72 0.83
C TYR A 31 3.43 5.51 -0.12
N GLN A 32 4.26 4.50 0.12
CA GLN A 32 5.33 4.11 -0.80
C GLN A 32 4.77 3.57 -2.12
N ALA A 33 3.73 2.73 -2.05
CA ALA A 33 3.03 2.19 -3.21
C ALA A 33 2.49 3.33 -4.11
N LEU A 34 1.91 4.37 -3.48
CA LEU A 34 1.42 5.58 -4.13
C LEU A 34 2.53 6.32 -4.87
N ARG A 35 3.72 6.41 -4.28
CA ARG A 35 4.88 7.06 -4.91
C ARG A 35 5.45 6.27 -6.09
N ILE A 36 5.33 4.96 -6.08
CA ILE A 36 5.88 4.07 -7.13
C ILE A 36 4.92 3.96 -8.32
N GLU A 37 3.66 3.63 -8.07
CA GLU A 37 2.68 3.30 -9.11
C GLU A 37 1.76 4.47 -9.48
N GLY A 38 1.67 5.49 -8.64
CA GLY A 38 0.79 6.65 -8.81
C GLY A 38 -0.61 6.44 -8.24
N GLU A 39 -1.34 7.56 -8.11
CA GLU A 39 -2.64 7.62 -7.44
C GLU A 39 -3.72 6.77 -8.09
N GLU A 40 -3.93 6.91 -9.40
CA GLU A 40 -4.95 6.16 -10.13
C GLU A 40 -4.80 4.65 -9.94
N LYS A 41 -3.57 4.14 -10.07
CA LYS A 41 -3.31 2.70 -10.02
C LYS A 41 -3.44 2.13 -8.61
N ILE A 42 -3.00 2.87 -7.59
CA ILE A 42 -3.18 2.47 -6.19
C ILE A 42 -4.64 2.48 -5.78
N PHE A 43 -5.42 3.49 -6.18
CA PHE A 43 -6.83 3.55 -5.82
C PHE A 43 -7.62 2.42 -6.47
N GLN A 44 -7.36 2.11 -7.75
CA GLN A 44 -7.97 0.94 -8.40
C GLN A 44 -7.56 -0.37 -7.72
N LEU A 45 -6.30 -0.53 -7.33
CA LEU A 45 -5.83 -1.71 -6.60
C LEU A 45 -6.48 -1.81 -5.21
N LEU A 46 -6.69 -0.69 -4.51
CA LEU A 46 -7.32 -0.67 -3.19
C LEU A 46 -8.79 -1.05 -3.28
N GLU A 47 -9.50 -0.55 -4.29
CA GLU A 47 -10.88 -0.95 -4.56
C GLU A 47 -10.95 -2.44 -4.88
N LEU A 48 -10.02 -2.95 -5.69
CA LEU A 48 -9.99 -4.37 -6.02
C LEU A 48 -9.63 -5.23 -4.79
N ALA A 49 -8.73 -4.76 -3.94
CA ALA A 49 -8.38 -5.40 -2.68
C ALA A 49 -9.60 -5.51 -1.76
N GLU A 50 -10.31 -4.40 -1.53
CA GLU A 50 -11.50 -4.34 -0.68
C GLU A 50 -12.65 -5.21 -1.26
N ASN A 51 -12.85 -5.20 -2.58
CA ASN A 51 -13.86 -6.05 -3.23
C ASN A 51 -13.52 -7.54 -3.19
N THR A 52 -12.23 -7.90 -3.13
CA THR A 52 -11.76 -9.30 -3.10
C THR A 52 -11.42 -9.80 -1.70
N GLY A 53 -11.51 -8.94 -0.67
CA GLY A 53 -11.08 -9.24 0.69
C GLY A 53 -9.55 -9.38 0.85
N LYS A 54 -8.79 -8.91 -0.14
CA LYS A 54 -7.32 -8.93 -0.19
C LYS A 54 -6.73 -7.64 0.38
N ARG A 55 -5.42 -7.61 0.56
CA ARG A 55 -4.65 -6.42 0.99
C ARG A 55 -3.56 -6.09 -0.01
N ILE A 56 -3.15 -4.82 -0.03
CA ILE A 56 -2.01 -4.38 -0.84
C ILE A 56 -0.73 -4.62 -0.05
N ALA A 57 0.21 -5.35 -0.62
CA ALA A 57 1.57 -5.45 -0.12
C ALA A 57 2.55 -4.87 -1.14
N LEU A 58 3.63 -4.29 -0.63
CA LEU A 58 4.78 -3.94 -1.45
C LEU A 58 5.58 -5.21 -1.74
N ALA A 59 5.85 -5.45 -3.02
CA ALA A 59 6.72 -6.51 -3.49
C ALA A 59 8.06 -5.94 -3.94
N TYR A 60 9.10 -6.74 -3.72
CA TYR A 60 10.44 -6.49 -4.21
C TYR A 60 10.61 -7.29 -5.51
N SER A 61 10.83 -6.59 -6.63
CA SER A 61 11.24 -7.22 -7.87
C SER A 61 12.65 -7.77 -7.70
N ALA A 62 12.79 -9.09 -7.84
CA ALA A 62 14.09 -9.77 -7.84
C ALA A 62 14.99 -9.39 -9.05
N SER A 63 14.53 -8.51 -9.94
CA SER A 63 15.16 -8.24 -11.24
C SER A 63 16.33 -7.25 -11.17
N ASN A 64 16.55 -6.58 -10.04
CA ASN A 64 17.62 -5.59 -9.91
C ASN A 64 18.40 -5.76 -8.59
N PRO A 65 19.45 -6.62 -8.58
CA PRO A 65 20.19 -6.92 -7.35
C PRO A 65 20.94 -5.72 -6.75
N GLU A 66 21.11 -4.63 -7.50
CA GLU A 66 21.73 -3.38 -7.00
C GLU A 66 20.75 -2.46 -6.23
N ASN A 67 19.43 -2.71 -6.30
CA ASN A 67 18.39 -1.93 -5.60
C ASN A 67 17.41 -2.83 -4.82
N ALA A 68 17.87 -4.00 -4.38
CA ALA A 68 17.06 -4.99 -3.67
C ALA A 68 16.58 -4.55 -2.27
N SER A 69 16.94 -3.35 -1.81
CA SER A 69 16.55 -2.81 -0.51
C SER A 69 15.27 -1.97 -0.54
N GLU A 70 14.77 -1.58 -1.72
CA GLU A 70 13.56 -0.77 -1.84
C GLU A 70 12.47 -1.54 -2.61
N PRO A 71 11.23 -1.57 -2.10
CA PRO A 71 10.13 -2.17 -2.84
C PRO A 71 9.86 -1.35 -4.10
N ASN A 72 9.66 -2.04 -5.23
CA ASN A 72 9.45 -1.41 -6.53
C ASN A 72 8.23 -1.96 -7.29
N MET A 73 7.43 -2.80 -6.63
CA MET A 73 6.17 -3.30 -7.17
C MET A 73 5.10 -3.35 -6.08
N VAL A 74 3.83 -3.32 -6.50
CA VAL A 74 2.67 -3.38 -5.62
C VAL A 74 1.84 -4.61 -5.99
N ILE A 75 1.61 -5.50 -5.02
CA ILE A 75 0.87 -6.76 -5.21
C ILE A 75 -0.35 -6.85 -4.29
N LEU A 76 -1.31 -7.68 -4.68
CA LEU A 76 -2.47 -8.03 -3.86
C LEU A 76 -2.21 -9.38 -3.19
N ILE A 77 -2.27 -9.41 -1.86
CA ILE A 77 -2.14 -10.61 -1.02
C ILE A 77 -3.47 -11.00 -0.39
#